data_AF-A0A1B0CUU7-F1
#
_entry.id   AF-A0A1B0CUU7-F1
#
_cell.length_a   1.000
_cell.length_b   1.000
_cell.length_c   1.000
_cell.angle_alpha   90.00
_cell.angle_beta   90.00
_cell.angle_gamma   90.00
#
_symmetry.space_group_name_H-M   'P 1'
#
loop_
_entity.id
_entity.type
_entity.pdbx_description
1 polymer ?
#
loop_
_entity_poly.entity_id
_entity_poly.type
_entity_poly.pdbx_seq_one_letter_code
_entity_poly.pdbx_strand_id
1 'polypeptide(L)'
;MNIMRKLRSGAVASDSSSGELSLESSSHTELGLMHLKKLFNEYTHPKEPLSETERDYKLYNMLPLFCKVFGSTNSADMNEQFWDILAFAQQVSRLMVSEIRRRASNQSTEAASIAIVKFFEIENSEESSNGWMLLSAINLLAVGDASLIQVMTTASVPSTLVKCLYLFFDLPEIPEEVADRDDGSEFTPRERRILLDKKSSCRSS
;
A
#
# COMPACT_ATOMS: atom_id res chain seq x y z
N MET A 1 16.35 -20.65 -18.80
CA MET A 1 17.51 -19.82 -18.40
C MET A 1 17.15 -19.08 -17.14
N ASN A 2 17.91 -19.34 -16.08
CA ASN A 2 17.64 -18.95 -14.69
C ASN A 2 18.03 -17.48 -14.43
N ILE A 3 17.05 -16.64 -14.06
CA ILE A 3 17.29 -15.28 -13.51
C ILE A 3 17.24 -15.28 -11.97
N MET A 4 17.01 -16.44 -11.35
CA MET A 4 17.13 -16.70 -9.90
C MET A 4 18.60 -16.90 -9.46
N ARG A 5 19.50 -15.94 -9.70
CA ARG A 5 20.88 -16.04 -9.16
C ARG A 5 21.61 -14.74 -8.83
N LYS A 6 20.96 -13.58 -8.88
CA LYS A 6 21.63 -12.31 -8.50
C LYS A 6 21.45 -11.88 -7.04
N LEU A 7 21.09 -12.82 -6.16
CA LEU A 7 21.02 -12.61 -4.71
C LEU A 7 22.05 -13.41 -3.90
N ARG A 8 23.15 -13.91 -4.50
CA ARG A 8 24.09 -14.76 -3.74
C ARG A 8 25.57 -14.73 -4.14
N SER A 9 26.14 -13.59 -4.54
CA SER A 9 27.61 -13.46 -4.56
C SER A 9 28.03 -12.02 -4.35
N GLY A 10 28.47 -11.76 -3.13
CA GLY A 10 29.06 -10.51 -2.66
C GLY A 10 29.75 -10.73 -1.31
N ALA A 11 30.57 -11.78 -1.21
CA ALA A 11 31.66 -11.85 -0.24
C ALA A 11 32.92 -11.89 -1.12
N VAL A 12 33.97 -11.08 -0.94
CA VAL A 12 34.65 -10.71 0.30
C VAL A 12 35.36 -9.37 0.12
N ALA A 13 35.19 -8.44 1.06
CA ALA A 13 36.27 -7.60 1.55
C ALA A 13 35.93 -7.24 3.00
N SER A 14 36.81 -7.66 3.90
CA SER A 14 36.79 -7.45 5.34
C SER A 14 36.73 -5.96 5.70
N ASP A 15 35.75 -5.57 6.52
CA ASP A 15 36.00 -4.65 7.62
C ASP A 15 34.98 -4.87 8.75
N SER A 16 35.45 -4.65 9.97
CA SER A 16 34.83 -5.10 11.22
C SER A 16 33.96 -3.99 11.81
N SER A 17 32.66 -3.94 11.50
CA SER A 17 31.72 -3.00 12.17
C SER A 17 30.24 -3.44 12.15
N SER A 18 29.95 -4.74 12.09
CA SER A 18 28.61 -5.30 11.87
C SER A 18 27.63 -5.19 13.06
N GLY A 19 28.01 -4.52 14.15
CA GLY A 19 27.23 -4.46 15.39
C GLY A 19 26.34 -3.24 15.57
N GLU A 20 26.68 -2.09 14.98
CA GLU A 20 26.04 -0.81 15.34
C GLU A 20 24.82 -0.46 14.46
N LEU A 21 24.85 -0.74 13.16
CA LEU A 21 23.76 -0.39 12.22
C LEU A 21 22.44 -1.14 12.47
N SER A 22 22.52 -2.37 13.01
CA SER A 22 21.33 -3.19 13.32
C SER A 22 20.64 -2.75 14.62
N LEU A 23 21.40 -2.18 15.56
CA LEU A 23 20.85 -1.67 16.83
C LEU A 23 20.16 -0.31 16.62
N GLU A 24 20.75 0.58 15.82
CA GLU A 24 20.14 1.88 15.50
C GLU A 24 18.81 1.74 14.75
N SER A 25 18.74 0.86 13.74
CA SER A 25 17.50 0.59 13.01
C SER A 25 16.39 -0.02 13.88
N SER A 26 16.75 -0.89 14.84
CA SER A 26 15.80 -1.42 15.82
C SER A 26 15.25 -0.34 16.75
N SER A 27 16.11 0.58 17.22
CA SER A 27 15.72 1.68 18.11
C SER A 27 14.78 2.68 17.42
N HIS A 28 15.03 2.99 16.15
CA HIS A 28 14.14 3.85 15.36
C HIS A 28 12.79 3.20 15.09
N THR A 29 12.75 1.89 14.92
CA THR A 29 11.51 1.12 14.71
C THR A 29 10.66 1.08 15.97
N GLU A 30 11.28 0.88 17.14
CA GLU A 30 10.61 0.88 18.43
C GLU A 30 10.00 2.25 18.77
N LEU A 31 10.76 3.33 18.56
CA LEU A 31 10.26 4.70 18.70
C LEU A 31 9.09 4.98 17.74
N GLY A 32 9.17 4.49 16.50
CA GLY A 32 8.08 4.58 15.53
C GLY A 32 6.82 3.87 15.99
N LEU A 33 6.95 2.67 16.56
CA LEU A 33 5.84 1.90 17.11
C LEU A 33 5.19 2.61 18.30
N MET A 34 5.99 3.16 19.22
CA MET A 34 5.47 3.94 20.35
C MET A 34 4.69 5.17 19.88
N HIS A 35 5.21 5.86 18.87
CA HIS A 35 4.54 7.01 18.29
C HIS A 35 3.22 6.62 17.61
N LEU A 36 3.20 5.52 16.84
CA LEU A 36 1.99 5.00 16.21
C LEU A 36 0.91 4.66 17.24
N LYS A 37 1.27 3.94 18.30
CA LYS A 37 0.35 3.62 19.41
C LYS A 37 -0.25 4.87 20.04
N LYS A 38 0.58 5.89 20.28
CA LYS A 38 0.12 7.17 20.82
C LYS A 38 -0.87 7.85 19.88
N LEU A 39 -0.54 7.98 18.59
CA LEU A 39 -1.42 8.60 17.59
C LEU A 39 -2.76 7.86 17.48
N PHE A 40 -2.73 6.53 17.48
CA PHE A 40 -3.95 5.73 17.38
C PHE A 40 -4.81 5.81 18.64
N ASN A 41 -4.19 5.89 19.82
CA ASN A 41 -4.91 6.12 21.07
C ASN A 41 -5.59 7.50 21.09
N GLU A 42 -4.92 8.56 20.60
CA GLU A 42 -5.52 9.90 20.46
C GLU A 42 -6.64 9.93 19.39
N TYR A 43 -6.53 9.11 18.36
CA TYR A 43 -7.54 8.95 17.32
C TYR A 43 -8.81 8.25 17.85
N THR A 44 -8.64 7.20 18.67
CA THR A 44 -9.74 6.41 19.24
C THR A 44 -10.40 7.08 20.44
N HIS A 45 -9.63 7.84 21.23
CA HIS A 45 -10.08 8.56 22.41
C HIS A 45 -9.82 10.08 22.29
N PRO A 46 -10.45 10.76 21.31
CA PRO A 46 -10.21 12.17 21.11
C PRO A 46 -10.87 12.99 22.22
N LYS A 47 -10.25 14.11 22.61
CA LYS A 47 -10.80 15.03 23.62
C LYS A 47 -12.08 15.70 23.15
N GLU A 48 -12.18 15.93 21.83
CA GLU A 48 -13.34 16.49 21.16
C GLU A 48 -13.76 15.55 20.01
N PRO A 49 -15.05 15.44 19.69
CA PRO A 49 -15.50 14.59 18.59
C PRO A 49 -14.84 14.99 17.26
N LEU A 50 -14.20 14.03 16.60
CA LEU A 50 -13.57 14.24 15.30
C LEU A 50 -14.60 14.13 14.17
N SER A 51 -14.54 15.07 13.22
CA SER A 51 -15.24 14.95 11.94
C SER A 51 -14.65 13.81 11.08
N GLU A 52 -15.38 13.39 10.05
CA GLU A 52 -14.92 12.36 9.11
C GLU A 52 -13.61 12.78 8.41
N THR A 53 -13.53 14.03 7.94
CA THR A 53 -12.34 14.58 7.31
C THR A 53 -11.12 14.58 8.26
N GLU A 54 -11.31 14.91 9.53
CA GLU A 54 -10.23 14.89 10.52
C GLU A 54 -9.79 13.46 10.85
N ARG A 55 -10.73 12.52 10.87
CA ARG A 55 -10.41 11.10 11.04
C ARG A 55 -9.58 10.58 9.88
N ASP A 56 -9.99 10.87 8.64
CA ASP A 56 -9.25 10.47 7.45
C ASP A 56 -7.85 11.08 7.45
N TYR A 57 -7.73 12.38 7.73
CA TYR A 57 -6.45 13.08 7.83
C TYR A 57 -5.50 12.45 8.86
N LYS A 58 -6.01 12.16 10.06
CA LYS A 58 -5.22 11.49 11.11
C LYS A 58 -4.81 10.08 10.70
N LEU A 59 -5.70 9.31 10.06
CA LEU A 59 -5.36 7.99 9.52
C LEU A 59 -4.26 8.08 8.48
N TYR A 60 -4.38 8.97 7.49
CA TYR A 60 -3.34 9.16 6.47
C TYR A 60 -1.97 9.45 7.07
N ASN A 61 -1.89 10.31 8.09
CA ASN A 61 -0.63 10.61 8.78
C ASN A 61 -0.04 9.41 9.54
N MET A 62 -0.86 8.43 9.94
CA MET A 62 -0.40 7.21 10.61
C MET A 62 0.10 6.15 9.64
N LEU A 63 -0.32 6.15 8.36
CA LEU A 63 0.01 5.08 7.40
C LEU A 63 1.52 4.98 7.09
N PRO A 64 2.26 6.07 6.83
CA PRO A 64 3.71 6.01 6.60
C PRO A 64 4.46 5.41 7.79
N LEU A 65 4.05 5.79 9.00
CA LEU A 65 4.65 5.28 10.22
C LEU A 65 4.36 3.78 10.40
N PHE A 66 3.12 3.36 10.17
CA PHE A 66 2.74 1.95 10.19
C PHE A 66 3.55 1.13 9.18
N CYS A 67 3.65 1.59 7.94
CA CYS A 67 4.39 0.87 6.90
C CYS A 67 5.88 0.82 7.20
N LYS A 68 6.45 1.88 7.77
CA LYS A 68 7.86 1.89 8.21
C LYS A 68 8.12 0.93 9.36
N VAL A 69 7.22 0.87 10.34
CA VAL A 69 7.37 0.00 11.52
C VAL A 69 7.22 -1.48 11.16
N PHE A 70 6.23 -1.82 10.33
CA PHE A 70 5.90 -3.22 10.03
C PHE A 70 6.41 -3.73 8.67
N GLY A 71 6.96 -2.85 7.82
CA GLY A 71 7.48 -3.23 6.50
C GLY A 71 8.69 -4.18 6.55
N SER A 72 9.41 -4.21 7.67
CA SER A 72 10.58 -5.07 7.90
C SER A 72 10.38 -6.09 9.02
N THR A 73 9.20 -6.12 9.65
CA THR A 73 8.91 -6.98 10.80
C THR A 73 8.23 -8.27 10.33
N ASN A 74 8.46 -9.37 11.05
CA ASN A 74 7.71 -10.60 10.82
C ASN A 74 6.21 -10.35 11.09
N SER A 75 5.35 -10.68 10.13
CA SER A 75 3.91 -10.40 10.22
C SER A 75 3.23 -11.11 11.40
N ALA A 76 3.81 -12.21 11.88
CA ALA A 76 3.34 -12.92 13.07
C ALA A 76 3.41 -12.06 14.35
N ASP A 77 4.33 -11.11 14.42
CA ASP A 77 4.60 -10.34 15.64
C ASP A 77 3.73 -9.07 15.73
N MET A 78 2.94 -8.75 14.68
CA MET A 78 2.15 -7.52 14.62
C MET A 78 1.12 -7.41 15.75
N ASN A 79 0.43 -8.52 16.06
CA ASN A 79 -0.56 -8.58 17.13
C ASN A 79 0.08 -8.44 18.52
N GLU A 80 1.28 -9.00 18.72
CA GLU A 80 2.01 -8.89 19.98
C GLU A 80 2.56 -7.48 20.19
N GLN A 81 3.07 -6.86 19.12
CA GLN A 81 3.67 -5.54 19.16
C GLN A 81 2.62 -4.43 19.22
N PHE A 82 1.45 -4.59 18.59
CA PHE A 82 0.40 -3.58 18.53
C PHE A 82 -0.96 -4.17 18.87
N TRP A 83 -1.32 -4.18 20.15
CA TRP A 83 -2.56 -4.77 20.66
C TRP A 83 -3.85 -4.20 20.04
N ASP A 84 -3.81 -2.96 19.57
CA ASP A 84 -4.90 -2.28 18.87
C ASP A 84 -4.95 -2.57 17.36
N ILE A 85 -4.11 -3.47 16.84
CA ILE A 85 -3.97 -3.70 15.40
C ILE A 85 -5.28 -4.08 14.72
N LEU A 86 -6.18 -4.82 15.38
CA LEU A 86 -7.48 -5.18 14.81
C LEU A 86 -8.38 -3.94 14.64
N ALA A 87 -8.38 -3.04 15.63
CA ALA A 87 -9.11 -1.79 15.54
C ALA A 87 -8.49 -0.88 14.47
N PHE A 88 -7.16 -0.81 14.40
CA PHE A 88 -6.45 -0.07 13.36
C PHE A 88 -6.80 -0.60 11.96
N ALA A 89 -6.70 -1.92 11.76
CA ALA A 89 -7.06 -2.60 10.52
C ALA A 89 -8.50 -2.31 10.09
N GLN A 90 -9.43 -2.27 11.06
CA GLN A 90 -10.83 -1.95 10.80
C GLN A 90 -11.00 -0.52 10.27
N GLN A 91 -10.24 0.45 10.78
CA GLN A 91 -10.30 1.84 10.33
C GLN A 91 -9.65 2.03 8.96
N VAL A 92 -8.46 1.45 8.76
CA VAL A 92 -7.75 1.48 7.46
C VAL A 92 -8.59 0.80 6.36
N SER A 93 -9.24 -0.32 6.69
CA SER A 93 -10.14 -1.02 5.77
C SER A 93 -11.35 -0.18 5.38
N ARG A 94 -11.96 0.53 6.34
CA ARG A 94 -13.08 1.44 6.07
C ARG A 94 -12.63 2.60 5.19
N LEU A 95 -11.48 3.20 5.49
CA LEU A 95 -10.91 4.28 4.68
C LEU A 95 -10.69 3.83 3.22
N MET A 96 -10.08 2.66 3.01
CA MET A 96 -9.89 2.08 1.67
C MET A 96 -11.20 1.98 0.88
N VAL A 97 -12.25 1.42 1.50
CA VAL A 97 -13.55 1.27 0.83
C VAL A 97 -14.22 2.62 0.60
N SER A 98 -14.17 3.55 1.56
CA SER A 98 -14.73 4.89 1.40
C SER A 98 -14.05 5.66 0.26
N GLU A 99 -12.73 5.58 0.15
CA GLU A 99 -11.96 6.28 -0.88
C GLU A 99 -12.25 5.77 -2.30
N ILE A 100 -12.37 4.44 -2.45
CA ILE A 100 -12.77 3.82 -3.72
C ILE A 100 -14.21 4.23 -4.07
N ARG A 101 -15.14 4.11 -3.12
CA ARG A 101 -16.55 4.46 -3.36
C ARG A 101 -16.71 5.94 -3.70
N ARG A 102 -15.98 6.83 -3.02
CA ARG A 102 -16.01 8.27 -3.29
C ARG A 102 -15.62 8.58 -4.73
N ARG A 103 -14.60 7.90 -5.26
CA ARG A 103 -14.15 8.08 -6.66
C ARG A 103 -15.06 7.45 -7.68
N ALA A 104 -15.68 6.32 -7.35
CA ALA A 104 -16.65 5.69 -8.25
C ALA A 104 -18.03 6.39 -8.27
N SER A 105 -18.35 7.17 -7.24
CA SER A 105 -19.69 7.74 -7.08
C SER A 105 -19.99 8.80 -8.13
N ASN A 106 -21.14 8.66 -8.80
CA ASN A 106 -21.65 9.60 -9.82
C ASN A 106 -20.70 9.78 -11.03
N GLN A 107 -19.88 8.78 -11.33
CA GLN A 107 -18.99 8.77 -12.50
C GLN A 107 -19.37 7.65 -13.47
N SER A 108 -18.99 7.79 -14.75
CA SER A 108 -19.01 6.65 -15.68
C SER A 108 -17.99 5.60 -15.25
N THR A 109 -18.16 4.35 -15.70
CA THR A 109 -17.22 3.26 -15.47
C THR A 109 -15.78 3.65 -15.80
N GLU A 110 -15.58 4.31 -16.94
CA GLU A 110 -14.27 4.78 -17.41
C GLU A 110 -13.69 5.91 -16.56
N ALA A 111 -14.49 6.93 -16.21
CA ALA A 111 -14.01 8.03 -15.37
C ALA A 111 -13.67 7.53 -13.96
N ALA A 112 -14.49 6.63 -13.42
CA ALA A 112 -14.26 5.99 -12.13
C ALA A 112 -12.97 5.17 -12.13
N SER A 113 -12.73 4.37 -13.17
CA SER A 113 -11.52 3.55 -13.26
C SER A 113 -10.27 4.42 -13.30
N ILE A 114 -10.25 5.45 -14.13
CA ILE A 114 -9.13 6.41 -14.21
C ILE A 114 -8.90 7.10 -12.87
N ALA A 115 -9.95 7.57 -12.19
CA ALA A 115 -9.84 8.26 -10.91
C ALA A 115 -9.26 7.34 -9.81
N ILE A 116 -9.69 6.07 -9.78
CA ILE A 116 -9.19 5.09 -8.80
C ILE A 116 -7.74 4.72 -9.09
N VAL A 117 -7.36 4.49 -10.36
CA VAL A 117 -5.95 4.21 -10.74
C VAL A 117 -5.06 5.37 -10.32
N LYS A 118 -5.42 6.60 -10.70
CA LYS A 118 -4.65 7.80 -10.34
C LYS A 118 -4.45 7.95 -8.84
N PHE A 119 -5.44 7.54 -8.04
CA PHE A 119 -5.31 7.60 -6.58
C PHE A 119 -4.30 6.60 -6.02
N PHE A 120 -4.24 5.39 -6.58
CA PHE A 120 -3.28 4.38 -6.15
C PHE A 120 -1.90 4.54 -6.77
N GLU A 121 -1.78 5.31 -7.86
CA GLU A 121 -0.49 5.63 -8.46
C GLU A 121 0.39 6.48 -7.53
N ILE A 122 1.69 6.32 -7.69
CA ILE A 122 2.70 7.14 -7.02
C ILE A 122 2.85 8.40 -7.86
N GLU A 123 2.43 9.56 -7.33
CA GLU A 123 2.54 10.83 -8.04
C GLU A 123 3.96 11.43 -7.98
N ASN A 124 4.50 11.61 -6.77
CA ASN A 124 5.80 12.27 -6.55
C ASN A 124 6.80 11.36 -5.80
N SER A 125 6.37 10.76 -4.70
CA SER A 125 7.12 9.78 -3.92
C SER A 125 6.17 8.81 -3.22
N GLU A 126 6.64 7.62 -2.85
CA GLU A 126 5.81 6.62 -2.16
C GLU A 126 5.18 7.17 -0.89
N GLU A 127 5.97 7.86 -0.07
CA GLU A 127 5.57 8.37 1.25
C GLU A 127 4.61 9.58 1.19
N SER A 128 4.51 10.24 0.03
CA SER A 128 3.61 11.40 -0.17
C SER A 128 2.29 11.02 -0.83
N SER A 129 2.20 9.83 -1.44
CA SER A 129 0.95 9.36 -2.06
C SER A 129 0.04 8.70 -1.03
N ASN A 130 -1.03 9.41 -0.65
CA ASN A 130 -2.03 8.92 0.29
C ASN A 130 -2.63 7.57 -0.12
N GLY A 131 -2.96 7.39 -1.41
CA GLY A 131 -3.56 6.14 -1.88
C GLY A 131 -2.56 4.99 -1.97
N TRP A 132 -1.30 5.25 -2.35
CA TRP A 132 -0.24 4.25 -2.30
C TRP A 132 0.04 3.80 -0.86
N MET A 133 0.12 4.74 0.08
CA MET A 133 0.33 4.42 1.50
C MET A 133 -0.82 3.61 2.09
N LEU A 134 -2.06 3.91 1.69
CA LEU A 134 -3.24 3.15 2.07
C LEU A 134 -3.22 1.74 1.51
N LEU A 135 -2.84 1.57 0.23
CA LEU A 135 -2.68 0.27 -0.39
C LEU A 135 -1.56 -0.54 0.26
N SER A 136 -0.44 0.10 0.58
CA SER A 136 0.71 -0.52 1.25
C SER A 136 0.33 -1.00 2.66
N ALA A 137 -0.40 -0.20 3.42
CA ALA A 137 -0.89 -0.58 4.74
C ALA A 137 -1.86 -1.78 4.66
N ILE A 138 -2.80 -1.76 3.72
CA ILE A 138 -3.71 -2.89 3.47
C ILE A 138 -2.95 -4.15 3.08
N ASN A 139 -1.91 -4.03 2.26
CA ASN A 139 -1.07 -5.17 1.87
C ASN A 139 -0.33 -5.76 3.08
N LEU A 140 0.26 -4.93 3.94
CA LEU A 140 0.91 -5.40 5.17
C LEU A 140 -0.08 -6.10 6.12
N LEU A 141 -1.26 -5.53 6.32
CA LEU A 141 -2.33 -6.14 7.12
C LEU A 141 -2.78 -7.49 6.53
N ALA A 142 -2.75 -7.66 5.22
CA ALA A 142 -3.11 -8.90 4.54
C ALA A 142 -2.07 -10.04 4.70
N VAL A 143 -0.86 -9.74 5.18
CA VAL A 143 0.15 -10.75 5.54
C VAL A 143 0.01 -11.17 7.02
N GLY A 144 -0.84 -10.49 7.78
CA GLY A 144 -1.16 -10.82 9.15
C GLY A 144 -1.97 -12.11 9.30
N ASP A 145 -2.42 -12.38 10.54
CA ASP A 145 -3.17 -13.60 10.83
C ASP A 145 -4.63 -13.56 10.34
N ALA A 146 -5.34 -14.68 10.52
CA ALA A 146 -6.71 -14.85 10.08
C ALA A 146 -7.68 -13.81 10.66
N SER A 147 -7.40 -13.25 11.84
CA SER A 147 -8.27 -12.25 12.47
C SER A 147 -8.22 -10.91 11.72
N LEU A 148 -7.04 -10.52 11.22
CA LEU A 148 -6.87 -9.35 10.36
C LEU A 148 -7.58 -9.53 9.02
N ILE A 149 -7.45 -10.71 8.41
CA ILE A 149 -8.17 -11.04 7.17
C ILE A 149 -9.69 -11.00 7.38
N GLN A 150 -10.19 -11.47 8.52
CA GLN A 150 -11.61 -11.43 8.86
C GLN A 150 -12.12 -9.98 9.01
N VAL A 151 -11.34 -9.09 9.64
CA VAL A 151 -11.65 -7.66 9.74
C VAL A 151 -11.75 -7.03 8.34
N MET A 152 -10.76 -7.26 7.48
CA MET A 152 -10.74 -6.73 6.11
C MET A 152 -11.92 -7.25 5.27
N THR A 153 -12.25 -8.53 5.43
CA THR A 153 -13.38 -9.18 4.74
C THR A 153 -14.71 -8.58 5.20
N THR A 154 -14.89 -8.38 6.51
CA THR A 154 -16.09 -7.74 7.09
C THR A 154 -16.26 -6.31 6.57
N ALA A 155 -15.15 -5.60 6.41
CA ALA A 155 -15.13 -4.27 5.80
C ALA A 155 -15.30 -4.28 4.27
N SER A 156 -15.50 -5.44 3.63
CA SER A 156 -15.66 -5.61 2.17
C SER A 156 -14.44 -5.24 1.33
N VAL A 157 -13.23 -5.16 1.91
CA VAL A 157 -12.00 -4.78 1.19
C VAL A 157 -11.72 -5.71 0.00
N PRO A 158 -11.70 -7.06 0.15
CA PRO A 158 -11.40 -7.94 -0.98
C PRO A 158 -12.38 -7.77 -2.14
N SER A 159 -13.69 -7.72 -1.84
CA SER A 159 -14.73 -7.56 -2.87
C SER A 159 -14.65 -6.20 -3.58
N THR A 160 -14.22 -5.15 -2.86
CA THR A 160 -14.07 -3.81 -3.42
C THR A 160 -12.85 -3.73 -4.34
N LEU A 161 -11.72 -4.32 -3.93
CA LEU A 161 -10.53 -4.40 -4.77
C LEU A 161 -10.76 -5.26 -6.02
N VAL A 162 -11.47 -6.38 -5.90
CA VAL A 162 -11.86 -7.20 -7.06
C VAL A 162 -12.70 -6.40 -8.05
N LYS A 163 -13.66 -5.59 -7.58
CA LYS A 163 -14.43 -4.68 -8.45
C LYS A 163 -13.53 -3.66 -9.15
N CYS A 164 -12.56 -3.08 -8.45
CA CYS A 164 -11.58 -2.17 -9.09
C CYS A 164 -10.78 -2.88 -10.19
N LEU A 165 -10.33 -4.12 -9.97
CA LEU A 165 -9.63 -4.89 -10.99
C LEU A 165 -10.51 -5.08 -12.24
N TYR A 166 -11.80 -5.40 -12.07
CA TYR A 166 -12.73 -5.47 -13.20
C TYR A 166 -12.88 -4.13 -13.93
N LEU A 167 -12.95 -3.01 -13.20
CA LEU A 167 -12.99 -1.66 -13.80
C LEU A 167 -11.71 -1.33 -14.59
N PHE A 168 -10.57 -1.91 -14.22
CA PHE A 168 -9.30 -1.73 -14.93
C PHE A 168 -9.20 -2.60 -16.18
N PHE A 169 -9.87 -3.76 -16.23
CA PHE A 169 -9.95 -4.56 -17.45
C PHE A 169 -10.88 -3.96 -18.50
N ASP A 170 -11.82 -3.10 -18.10
CA ASP A 170 -12.78 -2.41 -18.97
C ASP A 170 -12.28 -1.04 -19.47
N LEU A 171 -11.00 -0.71 -19.23
CA LEU A 171 -10.38 0.51 -19.76
C LEU A 171 -10.31 0.42 -21.30
N PRO A 172 -10.96 1.33 -22.05
CA PRO A 172 -10.79 1.40 -23.50
C PRO A 172 -9.31 1.62 -23.85
N GLU A 173 -8.90 1.16 -25.03
CA GLU A 173 -7.53 1.35 -25.52
C GLU A 173 -7.16 2.83 -25.50
N ILE A 174 -5.97 3.12 -24.96
CA ILE A 174 -5.38 4.46 -24.97
C ILE A 174 -5.36 4.91 -26.44
N PRO A 175 -6.02 6.03 -26.80
CA PRO A 175 -5.99 6.54 -28.16
C PRO A 175 -4.54 6.71 -28.63
N GLU A 176 -4.23 6.25 -29.85
CA GLU A 176 -2.86 6.23 -30.40
C GLU A 176 -2.14 7.61 -30.33
N GLU A 177 -2.90 8.71 -30.25
CA GLU A 177 -2.38 10.08 -30.11
C GLU A 177 -1.59 10.34 -28.81
N VAL A 178 -1.73 9.47 -27.79
CA VAL A 178 -1.02 9.54 -26.50
C VAL A 178 -0.01 8.39 -26.34
N ALA A 179 -0.09 7.36 -27.18
CA ALA A 179 0.73 6.15 -27.07
C ALA A 179 2.23 6.39 -27.34
N ASP A 180 2.53 7.43 -28.13
CA ASP A 180 3.89 7.83 -28.53
C ASP A 180 4.33 9.19 -27.94
N ARG A 181 3.59 9.76 -26.98
CA ARG A 181 4.03 11.00 -26.32
C ARG A 181 5.19 10.71 -25.37
N ASP A 182 6.34 11.28 -25.70
CA ASP A 182 7.52 11.32 -24.82
C ASP A 182 7.27 12.29 -23.65
N ASP A 183 6.94 11.71 -22.50
CA ASP A 183 6.80 12.35 -21.18
C ASP A 183 8.16 12.47 -20.45
N GLY A 184 9.29 12.16 -21.13
CA GLY A 184 10.61 12.12 -20.47
C GLY A 184 10.79 10.88 -19.58
N SER A 185 9.96 9.86 -19.77
CA SER A 185 10.04 8.58 -19.07
C SER A 185 10.77 7.53 -19.91
N GLU A 186 11.55 6.65 -19.28
CA GLU A 186 12.40 5.64 -19.94
C GLU A 186 11.64 4.63 -20.83
N PHE A 187 10.32 4.51 -20.66
CA PHE A 187 9.48 3.58 -21.42
C PHE A 187 8.19 4.24 -21.87
N THR A 188 7.91 4.13 -23.16
CA THR A 188 6.63 4.57 -23.73
C THR A 188 5.46 3.83 -23.07
N PRO A 189 4.27 4.45 -22.99
CA PRO A 189 3.05 3.77 -22.52
C PRO A 189 2.81 2.42 -23.21
N ARG A 190 3.21 2.29 -24.47
CA ARG A 190 3.13 1.06 -25.27
C ARG A 190 4.09 -0.04 -24.78
N GLU A 191 5.33 0.30 -24.45
CA GLU A 191 6.31 -0.65 -23.92
C GLU A 191 5.92 -1.18 -22.55
N ARG A 192 5.34 -0.32 -21.69
CA ARG A 192 4.83 -0.72 -20.37
C ARG A 192 3.72 -1.78 -20.51
N ARG A 193 2.85 -1.65 -21.53
CA ARG A 193 1.77 -2.63 -21.80
C ARG A 193 2.30 -3.96 -22.34
N ILE A 194 3.29 -3.93 -23.23
CA ILE A 194 3.95 -5.15 -23.73
C ILE A 194 4.62 -5.91 -22.58
N LEU A 195 5.24 -5.21 -21.63
CA LEU A 195 5.84 -5.83 -20.44
C LEU A 195 4.79 -6.46 -19.51
N LEU A 196 3.60 -5.86 -19.41
CA LEU A 196 2.48 -6.40 -18.63
C LEU A 196 1.86 -7.65 -19.27
N ASP A 197 1.62 -7.62 -20.59
CA ASP A 197 1.05 -8.76 -21.33
C ASP A 197 2.02 -9.96 -21.40
N LYS A 198 3.33 -9.71 -21.42
CA LYS A 198 4.32 -10.78 -21.43
C LYS A 198 4.40 -11.51 -20.08
N LYS A 199 4.04 -10.85 -18.97
CA LYS A 199 3.97 -11.48 -17.65
C LYS A 199 2.66 -12.24 -17.40
N SER A 200 1.56 -11.85 -18.03
CA SER A 200 0.30 -12.61 -17.97
C SER A 200 0.35 -13.89 -18.82
N SER A 201 1.07 -13.87 -19.95
CA SER A 201 1.20 -15.03 -20.84
C SER A 201 2.12 -16.16 -20.33
N CYS A 202 3.08 -15.87 -19.44
CA CYS A 202 3.98 -16.90 -18.88
C CYS A 202 3.32 -17.89 -17.87
N ARG A 203 1.99 -17.85 -17.70
CA ARG A 203 1.23 -18.86 -16.93
C ARG A 203 0.52 -19.90 -17.80
N SER A 204 0.70 -19.85 -19.12
CA SER A 204 0.11 -20.83 -20.05
C SER A 204 1.20 -21.54 -20.87
N SER A 205 2.18 -22.15 -20.22
CA SER A 205 3.04 -23.22 -20.75
C SER A 205 3.75 -23.94 -19.61
#